data_AF-A0A7S3VE08-F1
#
_entry.id   AF-A0A7S3VE08-F1
#
_cell.length_a   1.000
_cell.length_b   1.000
_cell.length_c   1.000
_cell.angle_alpha   90.00
_cell.angle_beta   90.00
_cell.angle_gamma   90.00
#
_symmetry.space_group_name_H-M   'P 1'
#
loop_
_entity.id
_entity.type
_entity.pdbx_description
1 polymer ?
#
loop_
_entity_poly.entity_id
_entity_poly.type
_entity_poly.pdbx_seq_one_letter_code
_entity_poly.pdbx_strand_id
1 'polypeptide(L)'
;ASHTCIDISNPGHKMKVPVMNNLRKLRRIALFIILMIAALAHIKMLSIILASTGSGSSSGRDEAIFFELHPTAETIPDFGFYNIKPVPKDGKNHTTIFYNVYANPKNIALAESIVKEQLSQLRPEHNDFVVRSIGYPIEVIGNNTDATVVHHHDWEGDESGTLDLLWKHCTNEAHSSDQVIYMHNKGSYHPSDANNMLRKFLTRGVLSEECKNMPSTCNVCSSRMSPLPHPHTSGNMWVAKCEYIKKLINPLKFEASMDEYAKFMNFKWLKDDGCNGSGRYAAEHWVHSHPSVNPCDLSTSDYVWNYDGLPRNESEMMLLKPAPRYEREAYVKKDRVCEGVGFNVEQRLSEYGFLYNDTVVPSTWWGWRFWNASSQINYNYNNGNHDNDNDNNER
;
A
#
# COMPACT_ATOMS: atom_id res chain seq x y z
N ALA A 1 37.83 -38.49 -52.53
CA ALA A 1 37.12 -39.30 -51.52
C ALA A 1 36.86 -38.38 -50.33
N SER A 2 35.64 -38.05 -49.93
CA SER A 2 34.38 -38.79 -49.93
C SER A 2 33.21 -37.91 -50.38
N HIS A 3 32.30 -38.51 -51.15
CA HIS A 3 30.97 -38.00 -51.43
C HIS A 3 30.03 -38.42 -50.30
N THR A 4 29.12 -37.54 -49.91
CA THR A 4 27.90 -37.93 -49.21
C THR A 4 26.73 -37.18 -49.83
N CYS A 5 25.88 -37.93 -50.51
CA CYS A 5 24.60 -37.52 -51.06
C CYS A 5 23.58 -37.33 -49.92
N ILE A 6 22.70 -36.35 -50.05
CA ILE A 6 21.47 -36.25 -49.26
C ILE A 6 20.31 -36.42 -50.24
N ASP A 7 19.54 -37.48 -50.00
CA ASP A 7 18.27 -37.80 -50.64
C ASP A 7 17.13 -37.31 -49.74
N ILE A 8 16.24 -36.46 -50.26
CA ILE A 8 14.96 -36.14 -49.62
C ILE A 8 13.89 -36.01 -50.71
N SER A 9 13.27 -37.13 -51.02
CA SER A 9 11.94 -37.20 -51.60
C SER A 9 10.92 -37.37 -50.47
N ASN A 10 10.14 -36.32 -50.16
CA ASN A 10 8.99 -36.44 -49.25
C ASN A 10 7.86 -35.47 -49.67
N PRO A 11 6.77 -35.94 -50.30
CA PRO A 11 5.63 -35.10 -50.65
C PRO A 11 4.61 -35.13 -49.51
N GLY A 12 4.58 -34.10 -48.66
CA GLY A 12 3.64 -34.13 -47.53
C GLY A 12 3.62 -32.94 -46.59
N HIS A 13 3.61 -31.69 -47.08
CA HIS A 13 3.32 -30.53 -46.22
C HIS A 13 2.24 -29.63 -46.82
N LYS A 14 1.02 -29.75 -46.28
CA LYS A 14 -0.08 -28.80 -46.49
C LYS A 14 0.24 -27.50 -45.76
N MET A 15 0.43 -26.41 -46.50
CA MET A 15 0.47 -25.05 -45.94
C MET A 15 -0.87 -24.72 -45.27
N LYS A 16 -0.86 -24.50 -43.95
CA LYS A 16 -1.99 -23.86 -43.25
C LYS A 16 -1.87 -22.35 -43.44
N VAL A 17 -2.81 -21.79 -44.19
CA VAL A 17 -2.95 -20.36 -44.47
C VAL A 17 -3.43 -19.62 -43.21
N PRO A 18 -2.73 -18.56 -42.73
CA PRO A 18 -3.04 -17.87 -41.47
C PRO A 18 -4.09 -16.74 -41.62
N VAL A 19 -5.07 -16.89 -42.52
CA VAL A 19 -6.01 -15.80 -42.86
C VAL A 19 -7.28 -15.78 -41.97
N MET A 20 -7.62 -16.88 -41.29
CA MET A 20 -8.89 -16.95 -40.53
C MET A 20 -8.88 -16.31 -39.14
N ASN A 21 -7.72 -16.09 -38.51
CA ASN A 21 -7.67 -15.50 -37.16
C ASN A 21 -7.92 -13.98 -37.16
N ASN A 22 -7.56 -13.27 -38.23
CA ASN A 22 -7.79 -11.83 -38.34
C ASN A 22 -9.27 -11.48 -38.54
N LEU A 23 -10.04 -12.32 -39.25
CA LEU A 23 -11.48 -12.11 -39.43
C LEU A 23 -12.28 -12.24 -38.12
N ARG A 24 -11.89 -13.16 -37.22
CA ARG A 24 -12.53 -13.29 -35.91
C ARG A 24 -12.25 -12.08 -35.01
N LYS A 25 -11.04 -11.52 -35.08
CA LYS A 25 -10.66 -10.32 -34.32
C LYS A 25 -11.43 -9.09 -34.83
N LEU A 26 -11.54 -8.92 -36.15
CA LEU A 26 -12.33 -7.84 -36.76
C LEU A 26 -13.82 -7.93 -36.43
N ARG A 27 -14.42 -9.14 -36.41
CA ARG A 27 -15.82 -9.32 -35.99
C ARG A 27 -16.07 -8.93 -34.54
N ARG A 28 -15.13 -9.21 -33.63
CA ARG A 28 -15.27 -8.82 -32.22
C ARG A 28 -15.17 -7.30 -32.03
N ILE A 29 -14.27 -6.65 -32.76
CA ILE A 29 -14.14 -5.18 -32.73
C ILE A 29 -15.40 -4.51 -33.29
N ALA A 30 -15.92 -5.00 -34.42
CA ALA A 30 -17.15 -4.48 -35.02
C ALA A 30 -18.37 -4.62 -34.07
N LEU A 31 -18.51 -5.78 -33.40
CA LEU A 31 -19.59 -6.00 -32.44
C LEU A 31 -19.49 -5.05 -31.23
N PHE A 32 -18.28 -4.80 -30.74
CA PHE A 32 -18.04 -3.87 -29.63
C PHE A 32 -18.40 -2.43 -29.99
N ILE A 33 -18.05 -1.98 -31.19
CA ILE A 33 -18.41 -0.64 -31.69
C ILE A 33 -19.93 -0.49 -31.82
N ILE A 34 -20.63 -1.51 -32.34
CA ILE A 34 -22.10 -1.49 -32.45
C ILE A 34 -22.76 -1.38 -31.07
N LEU A 35 -22.28 -2.13 -30.08
CA LEU A 35 -22.81 -2.08 -28.70
C LEU A 35 -22.56 -0.70 -28.05
N MET A 36 -21.40 -0.09 -28.28
CA MET A 36 -21.11 1.27 -27.82
C MET A 36 -22.05 2.32 -28.45
N ILE A 37 -22.30 2.23 -29.75
CA ILE A 37 -23.22 3.14 -30.45
C ILE A 37 -24.66 2.97 -29.91
N ALA A 38 -25.09 1.73 -29.67
CA ALA A 38 -26.42 1.45 -29.10
C ALA A 38 -26.56 2.00 -27.67
N ALA A 39 -25.53 1.88 -26.83
CA ALA A 39 -25.51 2.44 -25.48
C ALA A 39 -25.58 3.98 -25.50
N LEU A 40 -24.83 4.63 -26.39
CA LEU A 40 -24.86 6.09 -26.55
C LEU A 40 -26.23 6.58 -27.08
N ALA A 41 -26.87 5.83 -27.97
CA ALA A 41 -28.22 6.12 -28.43
C ALA A 41 -29.25 5.99 -27.30
N HIS A 42 -29.11 4.98 -26.43
CA HIS A 42 -29.97 4.80 -25.26
C HIS A 42 -29.84 5.96 -24.25
N ILE A 43 -28.61 6.40 -23.96
CA ILE A 43 -28.35 7.54 -23.08
C ILE A 43 -29.00 8.81 -23.65
N LYS A 44 -28.84 9.06 -24.96
CA LYS A 44 -29.42 10.24 -25.61
C LYS A 44 -30.95 10.20 -25.64
N MET A 45 -31.56 9.02 -25.78
CA MET A 45 -33.02 8.86 -25.71
C MET A 45 -33.54 9.10 -24.28
N LEU A 46 -32.83 8.62 -23.25
CA LEU A 46 -33.14 8.89 -21.85
C LEU A 46 -33.08 10.39 -21.51
N SER A 47 -32.08 11.11 -22.04
CA SER A 47 -31.99 12.57 -21.86
C SER A 47 -33.16 13.33 -22.50
N ILE A 48 -33.68 12.85 -23.63
CA ILE A 48 -34.85 13.46 -24.30
C ILE A 48 -36.15 13.20 -23.53
N ILE A 49 -36.32 11.99 -23.00
CA ILE A 49 -37.49 11.63 -22.19
C ILE A 49 -37.53 12.46 -20.89
N LEU A 50 -36.37 12.64 -20.24
CA LEU A 50 -36.27 13.48 -19.03
C LEU A 50 -36.51 14.96 -19.31
N ALA A 51 -36.21 15.45 -20.52
CA ALA A 51 -36.49 16.82 -20.92
C ALA A 51 -37.96 17.07 -21.29
N SER A 52 -38.73 16.03 -21.66
CA SER A 52 -40.14 16.19 -22.09
C SER A 52 -41.17 16.14 -20.96
N THR A 53 -40.78 15.78 -19.73
CA THR A 53 -41.71 15.70 -18.60
C THR A 53 -41.85 17.00 -17.78
N GLY A 54 -41.18 18.08 -18.21
CA GLY A 54 -41.16 19.36 -17.52
C GLY A 54 -42.13 20.42 -18.06
N SER A 55 -43.42 20.11 -18.23
CA SER A 55 -44.45 21.15 -18.30
C SER A 55 -45.85 20.56 -18.06
N GLY A 56 -46.45 20.86 -16.90
CA GLY A 56 -47.79 20.42 -16.56
C GLY A 56 -48.22 20.90 -15.19
N SER A 57 -49.15 21.86 -15.17
CA SER A 57 -49.72 22.47 -13.98
C SER A 57 -50.70 21.58 -13.24
N SER A 58 -50.71 21.75 -11.91
CA SER A 58 -51.83 21.69 -10.97
C SER A 58 -52.45 20.34 -10.56
N SER A 59 -52.51 20.22 -9.22
CA SER A 59 -53.54 19.59 -8.38
C SER A 59 -53.38 18.12 -8.01
N GLY A 60 -53.20 17.90 -6.70
CA GLY A 60 -54.02 16.93 -5.96
C GLY A 60 -53.38 15.59 -5.59
N ARG A 61 -52.86 15.58 -4.35
CA ARG A 61 -52.86 14.49 -3.36
C ARG A 61 -51.85 13.33 -3.46
N ASP A 62 -51.30 13.09 -2.27
CA ASP A 62 -50.75 11.86 -1.69
C ASP A 62 -49.42 11.35 -2.25
N GLU A 63 -48.35 12.09 -1.92
CA GLU A 63 -46.97 11.60 -1.94
C GLU A 63 -46.61 10.97 -0.59
N ALA A 64 -46.32 9.67 -0.62
CA ALA A 64 -45.52 9.02 0.39
C ALA A 64 -44.10 9.60 0.32
N ILE A 65 -43.72 10.31 1.39
CA ILE A 65 -42.42 10.95 1.56
C ILE A 65 -41.35 9.86 1.73
N PHE A 66 -40.71 9.48 0.63
CA PHE A 66 -39.36 8.94 0.68
C PHE A 66 -38.41 10.13 0.78
N PHE A 67 -37.90 10.39 1.98
CA PHE A 67 -36.76 11.30 2.17
C PHE A 67 -35.52 10.64 1.55
N GLU A 68 -35.29 10.92 0.28
CA GLU A 68 -33.94 10.92 -0.28
C GLU A 68 -33.19 12.09 0.38
N LEU A 69 -32.61 11.83 1.55
CA LEU A 69 -31.64 12.73 2.17
C LEU A 69 -30.34 12.66 1.36
N HIS A 70 -30.35 13.25 0.17
CA HIS A 70 -29.15 13.87 -0.33
C HIS A 70 -28.97 15.15 0.49
N PRO A 71 -27.90 15.27 1.30
CA PRO A 71 -27.59 16.55 1.91
C PRO A 71 -27.43 17.54 0.76
N THR A 72 -28.34 18.51 0.71
CA THR A 72 -28.19 19.68 -0.15
C THR A 72 -26.84 20.29 0.17
N ALA A 73 -26.11 20.67 -0.86
CA ALA A 73 -24.80 21.31 -0.80
C ALA A 73 -24.87 22.73 -0.17
N GLU A 74 -25.51 22.85 0.99
CA GLU A 74 -25.51 24.03 1.83
C GLU A 74 -24.16 24.05 2.55
N THR A 75 -23.28 24.91 2.03
CA THR A 75 -22.13 25.50 2.74
C THR A 75 -21.36 24.51 3.61
N ILE A 76 -20.68 23.55 2.98
CA ILE A 76 -19.52 22.95 3.62
C ILE A 76 -18.56 24.11 3.92
N PRO A 77 -18.20 24.38 5.18
CA PRO A 77 -17.22 25.40 5.49
C PRO A 77 -15.98 25.10 4.65
N ASP A 78 -15.53 26.07 3.86
CA ASP A 78 -14.20 26.04 3.29
C ASP A 78 -13.25 26.06 4.48
N PHE A 79 -12.87 24.86 4.96
CA PHE A 79 -11.82 24.67 5.94
C PHE A 79 -10.55 25.06 5.23
N GLY A 80 -10.30 26.38 5.21
CA GLY A 80 -9.27 27.02 4.42
C GLY A 80 -7.97 26.24 4.53
N PHE A 81 -7.26 26.14 3.41
CA PHE A 81 -5.91 25.62 3.39
C PHE A 81 -5.06 26.44 4.38
N TYR A 82 -4.84 25.90 5.58
CA TYR A 82 -4.24 26.66 6.67
C TYR A 82 -2.72 26.49 6.74
N ASN A 83 -2.10 27.65 6.89
CA ASN A 83 -0.81 27.86 7.51
C ASN A 83 -0.72 27.07 8.83
N ILE A 84 -0.07 25.91 8.78
CA ILE A 84 0.47 25.25 9.96
C ILE A 84 1.27 26.33 10.70
N LYS A 85 0.81 26.76 11.88
CA LYS A 85 1.53 27.77 12.65
C LYS A 85 2.95 27.23 12.87
N PRO A 86 4.00 27.99 12.55
CA PRO A 86 5.36 27.53 12.79
C PRO A 86 5.52 27.27 14.29
N VAL A 87 5.65 26.00 14.66
CA VAL A 87 5.95 25.59 16.03
C VAL A 87 7.33 26.15 16.38
N PRO A 88 7.50 26.86 17.51
CA PRO A 88 8.78 27.41 17.89
C PRO A 88 9.85 26.31 17.96
N LYS A 89 10.97 26.53 17.28
CA LYS A 89 12.14 25.65 17.32
C LYS A 89 12.80 25.73 18.69
N ASP A 90 12.34 24.95 19.66
CA ASP A 90 13.06 24.75 20.93
C ASP A 90 14.26 23.79 20.78
N GLY A 91 14.54 23.34 19.54
CA GLY A 91 15.63 22.44 19.22
C GLY A 91 15.36 20.98 19.59
N LYS A 92 14.15 20.63 20.03
CA LYS A 92 13.78 19.24 20.30
C LYS A 92 13.19 18.58 19.06
N ASN A 93 13.46 17.28 18.93
CA ASN A 93 12.86 16.45 17.89
C ASN A 93 11.36 16.30 18.14
N HIS A 94 10.59 17.11 17.43
CA HIS A 94 9.15 17.14 17.49
C HIS A 94 8.54 15.89 16.80
N THR A 95 7.33 15.49 17.18
CA THR A 95 6.63 14.35 16.58
C THR A 95 5.21 14.69 16.24
N THR A 96 4.89 14.67 14.93
CA THR A 96 3.55 14.92 14.42
C THR A 96 2.89 13.63 13.97
N ILE A 97 1.65 13.40 14.38
CA ILE A 97 0.84 12.25 14.00
C ILE A 97 -0.06 12.62 12.83
N PHE A 98 0.08 11.92 11.71
CA PHE A 98 -0.80 11.98 10.55
C PHE A 98 -1.75 10.79 10.59
N TYR A 99 -3.01 11.06 10.92
CA TYR A 99 -4.01 10.03 11.18
C TYR A 99 -5.06 9.99 10.07
N ASN A 100 -5.03 8.91 9.27
CA ASN A 100 -6.03 8.63 8.24
C ASN A 100 -7.23 7.89 8.85
N VAL A 101 -8.36 8.58 9.01
CA VAL A 101 -9.56 8.03 9.65
C VAL A 101 -10.63 7.73 8.59
N TYR A 102 -10.82 6.46 8.25
CA TYR A 102 -11.92 6.06 7.38
C TYR A 102 -13.18 5.78 8.21
N ALA A 103 -14.30 6.38 7.84
CA ALA A 103 -15.58 6.15 8.48
C ALA A 103 -16.68 5.97 7.44
N ASN A 104 -17.34 4.81 7.45
CA ASN A 104 -18.54 4.58 6.68
C ASN A 104 -19.77 4.96 7.53
N PRO A 105 -20.80 5.64 6.99
CA PRO A 105 -22.02 5.95 7.73
C PRO A 105 -22.68 4.76 8.45
N LYS A 106 -22.51 3.54 7.92
CA LYS A 106 -23.03 2.31 8.52
C LYS A 106 -22.25 1.82 9.75
N ASN A 107 -21.00 2.26 9.90
CA ASN A 107 -20.05 1.77 10.91
C ASN A 107 -19.38 2.90 11.71
N ILE A 108 -20.01 4.08 11.83
CA ILE A 108 -19.43 5.25 12.51
C ILE A 108 -19.03 4.91 13.95
N ALA A 109 -19.93 4.29 14.73
CA ALA A 109 -19.66 3.93 16.12
C ALA A 109 -18.45 2.99 16.27
N LEU A 110 -18.24 2.08 15.30
CA LEU A 110 -17.06 1.22 15.28
C LEU A 110 -15.81 2.04 15.00
N ALA A 111 -15.83 2.91 13.98
CA ALA A 111 -14.71 3.77 13.64
C ALA A 111 -14.31 4.69 14.80
N GLU A 112 -15.28 5.31 15.48
CA GLU A 112 -15.08 6.12 16.69
C GLU A 112 -14.50 5.30 17.84
N SER A 113 -15.01 4.08 18.07
CA SER A 113 -14.47 3.20 19.11
C SER A 113 -13.01 2.82 18.85
N ILE A 114 -12.64 2.58 17.59
CA ILE A 114 -11.27 2.30 17.18
C ILE A 114 -10.38 3.53 17.38
N VAL A 115 -10.85 4.71 16.96
CA VAL A 115 -10.14 5.98 17.16
C VAL A 115 -9.88 6.20 18.65
N LYS A 116 -10.89 6.04 19.49
CA LYS A 116 -10.75 6.16 20.95
C LYS A 116 -9.75 5.13 21.53
N GLU A 117 -9.81 3.87 21.08
CA GLU A 117 -8.86 2.82 21.47
C GLU A 117 -7.42 3.21 21.12
N GLN A 118 -7.18 3.70 19.90
CA GLN A 118 -5.84 4.07 19.46
C GLN A 118 -5.32 5.33 20.17
N LEU A 119 -6.17 6.35 20.34
CA LEU A 119 -5.79 7.59 21.04
C LEU A 119 -5.58 7.38 22.55
N SER A 120 -6.18 6.36 23.16
CA SER A 120 -5.91 6.01 24.56
C SER A 120 -4.48 5.56 24.82
N GLN A 121 -3.73 5.21 23.77
CA GLN A 121 -2.32 4.79 23.83
C GLN A 121 -1.34 5.94 23.56
N LEU A 122 -1.84 7.17 23.39
CA LEU A 122 -0.98 8.33 23.21
C LEU A 122 -0.14 8.58 24.47
N ARG A 123 1.02 9.17 24.23
CA ARG A 123 2.01 9.50 25.25
C ARG A 123 2.15 11.02 25.34
N PRO A 124 2.68 11.58 26.45
CA PRO A 124 2.73 13.02 26.66
C PRO A 124 3.48 13.83 25.58
N GLU A 125 4.33 13.19 24.79
CA GLU A 125 5.05 13.80 23.66
C GLU A 125 4.24 13.83 22.35
N HIS A 126 3.15 13.07 22.25
CA HIS A 126 2.30 12.99 21.07
C HIS A 126 1.21 14.07 21.13
N ASN A 127 1.61 15.33 20.98
CA ASN A 127 0.70 16.48 21.13
C ASN A 127 0.21 17.06 19.79
N ASP A 128 0.87 16.76 18.68
CA ASP A 128 0.52 17.38 17.40
C ASP A 128 -0.08 16.36 16.44
N PHE A 129 -1.28 16.67 15.95
CA PHE A 129 -2.10 15.81 15.11
C PHE A 129 -2.54 16.53 13.85
N VAL A 130 -2.42 15.83 12.74
CA VAL A 130 -3.10 16.13 11.49
C VAL A 130 -4.02 14.96 11.20
N VAL A 131 -5.32 15.18 11.37
CA VAL A 131 -6.35 14.17 11.18
C VAL A 131 -7.01 14.42 9.83
N ARG A 132 -7.05 13.39 8.99
CA ARG A 132 -7.80 13.40 7.74
C ARG A 132 -8.88 12.32 7.80
N SER A 133 -10.13 12.75 7.91
CA SER A 133 -11.29 11.87 7.89
C SER A 133 -11.78 11.66 6.45
N ILE A 134 -12.12 10.43 6.10
CA ILE A 134 -12.64 10.03 4.79
C ILE A 134 -14.01 9.38 4.96
N GLY A 135 -15.00 9.82 4.19
CA GLY A 135 -16.36 9.30 4.23
C GLY A 135 -17.24 10.10 5.20
N TYR A 136 -17.32 9.67 6.46
CA TYR A 136 -18.05 10.40 7.50
C TYR A 136 -17.10 11.20 8.40
N PRO A 137 -17.40 12.47 8.73
CA PRO A 137 -16.56 13.26 9.61
C PRO A 137 -16.54 12.66 11.02
N ILE A 138 -15.35 12.40 11.56
CA ILE A 138 -15.16 11.97 12.94
C ILE A 138 -14.37 13.05 13.67
N GLU A 139 -14.92 13.54 14.77
CA GLU A 139 -14.21 14.43 15.66
C GLU A 139 -13.16 13.63 16.45
N VAL A 140 -11.90 14.02 16.28
CA VAL A 140 -10.77 13.50 17.05
C VAL A 140 -10.38 14.57 18.05
N ILE A 141 -10.64 14.27 19.31
CA ILE A 141 -10.26 15.11 20.44
C ILE A 141 -9.00 14.49 21.04
N GLY A 142 -7.91 15.27 21.09
CA GLY A 142 -6.71 14.85 21.79
C GLY A 142 -7.01 14.67 23.29
N ASN A 143 -6.40 13.66 23.92
CA ASN A 143 -6.54 13.47 25.37
C ASN A 143 -5.85 14.58 26.18
N ASN A 144 -4.97 15.36 25.54
CA ASN A 144 -4.26 16.48 26.14
C ASN A 144 -4.90 17.79 25.68
N THR A 145 -5.24 18.68 26.62
CA THR A 145 -5.80 20.01 26.33
C THR A 145 -4.85 20.90 25.52
N ASP A 146 -3.56 20.58 25.54
CA ASP A 146 -2.52 21.30 24.82
C ASP A 146 -2.23 20.71 23.43
N ALA A 147 -2.96 19.66 23.02
CA ALA A 147 -2.75 19.03 21.72
C ALA A 147 -3.22 19.94 20.57
N THR A 148 -2.35 20.17 19.59
CA THR A 148 -2.74 20.84 18.34
C THR A 148 -3.35 19.81 17.42
N VAL A 149 -4.66 19.92 17.14
CA VAL A 149 -5.34 19.03 16.20
C VAL A 149 -5.82 19.81 14.99
N VAL A 150 -5.26 19.49 13.82
CA VAL A 150 -5.73 20.00 12.53
C VAL A 150 -6.62 18.95 11.88
N HIS A 151 -7.85 19.34 11.56
CA HIS A 151 -8.86 18.46 10.97
C HIS A 151 -9.07 18.76 9.49
N HIS A 152 -8.98 17.70 8.69
CA HIS A 152 -9.36 17.67 7.29
C HIS A 152 -10.46 16.64 7.09
N HIS A 153 -11.41 16.93 6.21
CA HIS A 153 -12.49 16.02 5.87
C HIS A 153 -12.66 15.96 4.37
N ASP A 154 -12.67 14.73 3.83
CA ASP A 154 -13.01 14.45 2.46
C ASP A 154 -14.12 13.40 2.39
N TRP A 155 -15.06 13.58 1.48
CA TRP A 155 -16.12 12.57 1.26
C TRP A 155 -15.58 11.29 0.62
N GLU A 156 -14.55 11.43 -0.20
CA GLU A 156 -13.89 10.34 -0.90
C GLU A 156 -12.38 10.48 -0.83
N GLY A 157 -11.68 9.37 -0.96
CA GLY A 157 -10.23 9.34 -1.03
C GLY A 157 -9.65 8.08 -0.44
N ASP A 158 -8.33 8.07 -0.35
CA ASP A 158 -7.54 6.96 0.15
C ASP A 158 -6.43 7.48 1.09
N GLU A 159 -5.49 6.59 1.41
CA GLU A 159 -4.35 6.86 2.26
C GLU A 159 -3.37 7.88 1.66
N SER A 160 -3.29 7.98 0.33
CA SER A 160 -2.34 8.83 -0.39
C SER A 160 -2.54 10.32 -0.08
N GLY A 161 -3.78 10.74 0.15
CA GLY A 161 -4.09 12.11 0.58
C GLY A 161 -3.49 12.47 1.94
N THR A 162 -3.51 11.54 2.90
CA THR A 162 -2.90 11.74 4.23
C THR A 162 -1.37 11.69 4.15
N LEU A 163 -0.83 10.76 3.34
CA LEU A 163 0.60 10.67 3.09
C LEU A 163 1.14 11.94 2.41
N ASP A 164 0.36 12.61 1.55
CA ASP A 164 0.75 13.87 0.92
C ASP A 164 0.86 15.03 1.93
N LEU A 165 -0.06 15.11 2.90
CA LEU A 165 0.05 16.07 4.02
C LEU A 165 1.33 15.83 4.83
N LEU A 166 1.63 14.56 5.13
CA LEU A 166 2.86 14.15 5.83
C LEU A 166 4.11 14.49 5.02
N TRP A 167 4.12 14.18 3.72
CA TRP A 167 5.24 14.49 2.85
C TRP A 167 5.47 16.00 2.76
N LYS A 168 4.41 16.80 2.59
CA LYS A 168 4.48 18.27 2.60
C LYS A 168 5.08 18.80 3.90
N HIS A 169 4.68 18.27 5.05
CA HIS A 169 5.27 18.60 6.35
C HIS A 169 6.79 18.38 6.34
N CYS A 170 7.24 17.19 5.93
CA CYS A 170 8.66 16.84 5.95
C CYS A 170 9.51 17.53 4.87
N THR A 171 8.91 17.97 3.76
CA THR A 171 9.63 18.75 2.72
C THR A 171 9.84 20.21 3.10
N ASN A 172 9.12 20.72 4.11
CA ASN A 172 9.40 22.03 4.66
C ASN A 172 10.65 21.97 5.55
N GLU A 173 11.67 22.75 5.21
CA GLU A 173 12.95 22.76 5.94
C GLU A 173 12.81 23.16 7.42
N ALA A 174 11.70 23.80 7.81
CA ALA A 174 11.38 24.04 9.22
C ALA A 174 11.22 22.76 10.05
N HIS A 175 10.83 21.65 9.40
CA HIS A 175 10.50 20.34 9.99
C HIS A 175 11.53 19.26 9.66
N SER A 176 12.71 19.61 9.16
CA SER A 176 13.72 18.64 8.69
C SER A 176 14.23 17.69 9.79
N SER A 177 14.22 18.12 11.05
CA SER A 177 14.59 17.32 12.24
C SER A 177 13.42 16.56 12.88
N ASP A 178 12.20 16.74 12.39
CA ASP A 178 11.01 16.15 13.00
C ASP A 178 10.94 14.64 12.75
N GLN A 179 10.18 13.97 13.61
CA GLN A 179 9.64 12.64 13.35
C GLN A 179 8.17 12.77 12.99
N VAL A 180 7.68 11.85 12.16
CA VAL A 180 6.28 11.77 11.79
C VAL A 180 5.78 10.35 12.01
N ILE A 181 4.54 10.24 12.46
CA ILE A 181 3.83 8.97 12.61
C ILE A 181 2.73 8.93 11.57
N TYR A 182 2.70 7.90 10.75
CA TYR A 182 1.54 7.59 9.92
C TYR A 182 0.76 6.45 10.57
N MET A 183 -0.53 6.66 10.76
CA MET A 183 -1.43 5.63 11.28
C MET A 183 -2.83 5.78 10.70
N HIS A 184 -3.62 4.71 10.80
CA HIS A 184 -4.99 4.70 10.34
C HIS A 184 -5.86 3.76 11.18
N ASN A 185 -7.19 3.87 11.05
CA ASN A 185 -8.13 3.10 11.88
C ASN A 185 -8.44 1.70 11.33
N LYS A 186 -7.39 0.89 11.10
CA LYS A 186 -7.47 -0.46 10.52
C LYS A 186 -8.60 -1.31 11.13
N GLY A 187 -9.42 -1.90 10.25
CA GLY A 187 -10.56 -2.72 10.63
C GLY A 187 -11.90 -1.97 10.64
N SER A 188 -11.91 -0.64 10.53
CA SER A 188 -13.15 0.15 10.39
C SER A 188 -13.96 -0.22 9.13
N TYR A 189 -13.27 -0.45 8.01
CA TYR A 189 -13.88 -0.84 6.73
C TYR A 189 -14.18 -2.35 6.63
N HIS A 190 -13.33 -3.18 7.23
CA HIS A 190 -13.43 -4.64 7.19
C HIS A 190 -13.23 -5.23 8.58
N PRO A 191 -14.26 -5.22 9.45
CA PRO A 191 -14.14 -5.71 10.81
C PRO A 191 -13.87 -7.22 10.85
N SER A 192 -12.87 -7.62 11.61
CA SER A 192 -12.56 -9.01 11.93
C SER A 192 -11.64 -9.08 13.14
N ASP A 193 -11.62 -10.22 13.83
CA ASP A 193 -10.70 -10.44 14.97
C ASP A 193 -9.24 -10.32 14.53
N ALA A 194 -8.91 -10.80 13.34
CA ALA A 194 -7.57 -10.67 12.76
C ALA A 194 -7.17 -9.20 12.53
N ASN A 195 -8.09 -8.36 12.03
CA ASN A 195 -7.85 -6.92 11.91
C ASN A 195 -7.77 -6.22 13.27
N ASN A 196 -8.53 -6.67 14.27
CA ASN A 196 -8.44 -6.14 15.63
C ASN A 196 -7.08 -6.46 16.27
N MET A 197 -6.61 -7.70 16.18
CA MET A 197 -5.29 -8.10 16.67
C MET A 197 -4.18 -7.33 15.95
N LEU A 198 -4.24 -7.28 14.61
CA LEU A 198 -3.26 -6.55 13.81
C LEU A 198 -3.27 -5.07 14.19
N ARG A 199 -4.42 -4.40 14.24
CA ARG A 199 -4.51 -2.97 14.61
C ARG A 199 -3.86 -2.70 15.97
N LYS A 200 -4.18 -3.49 16.99
CA LYS A 200 -3.62 -3.32 18.34
C LYS A 200 -2.10 -3.53 18.35
N PHE A 201 -1.61 -4.52 17.62
CA PHE A 201 -0.18 -4.73 17.43
C PHE A 201 0.50 -3.53 16.77
N LEU A 202 -0.05 -3.05 15.65
CA LEU A 202 0.48 -1.92 14.89
C LEU A 202 0.50 -0.62 15.69
N THR A 203 -0.60 -0.34 16.38
CA THR A 203 -0.78 0.89 17.18
C THR A 203 0.20 0.94 18.33
N ARG A 204 0.37 -0.18 19.05
CA ARG A 204 1.36 -0.29 20.13
C ARG A 204 2.77 0.00 19.62
N GLY A 205 3.14 -0.52 18.46
CA GLY A 205 4.48 -0.29 17.92
C GLY A 205 4.72 1.16 17.52
N VAL A 206 3.80 1.79 16.76
CA VAL A 206 4.02 3.18 16.31
C VAL A 206 3.96 4.21 17.43
N LEU A 207 3.25 3.91 18.52
CA LEU A 207 3.18 4.77 19.72
C LEU A 207 4.18 4.36 20.82
N SER A 208 5.06 3.41 20.56
CA SER A 208 6.03 2.88 21.53
C SER A 208 7.16 3.85 21.85
N GLU A 209 7.82 3.63 23.00
CA GLU A 209 9.05 4.35 23.37
C GLU A 209 10.24 3.97 22.50
N GLU A 210 10.25 2.73 22.06
CA GLU A 210 11.24 2.19 21.16
C GLU A 210 11.25 2.92 19.81
N CYS A 211 10.08 3.07 19.16
CA CYS A 211 10.01 3.83 17.90
C CYS A 211 10.23 5.32 18.09
N LYS A 212 9.78 5.90 19.22
CA LYS A 212 10.04 7.30 19.54
C LYS A 212 11.54 7.58 19.62
N ASN A 213 12.27 6.74 20.36
CA ASN A 213 13.72 6.84 20.54
C ASN A 213 14.51 6.02 19.51
N MET A 214 13.97 5.88 18.30
CA MET A 214 14.62 5.14 17.22
C MET A 214 16.05 5.67 16.97
N PRO A 215 17.08 4.79 16.96
CA PRO A 215 18.48 5.22 16.87
C PRO A 215 18.80 5.88 15.53
N SER A 216 19.95 6.56 15.46
CA SER A 216 20.42 7.21 14.21
C SER A 216 20.65 6.23 13.06
N THR A 217 20.89 4.95 13.36
CA THR A 217 21.04 3.87 12.37
C THR A 217 19.74 3.48 11.68
N CYS A 218 18.58 3.90 12.19
CA CYS A 218 17.28 3.65 11.61
C CYS A 218 16.64 4.98 11.18
N ASN A 219 15.85 4.96 10.10
CA ASN A 219 15.06 6.12 9.66
C ASN A 219 13.57 5.83 9.44
N VAL A 220 13.16 4.56 9.56
CA VAL A 220 11.77 4.11 9.63
C VAL A 220 11.65 3.08 10.74
N CYS A 221 10.63 3.20 11.60
CA CYS A 221 10.28 2.25 12.64
C CYS A 221 8.84 1.76 12.45
N SER A 222 8.60 0.48 12.70
CA SER A 222 7.25 -0.07 12.65
C SER A 222 7.11 -1.26 13.59
N SER A 223 5.91 -1.81 13.72
CA SER A 223 5.76 -3.09 14.43
C SER A 223 6.42 -4.23 13.67
N ARG A 224 6.38 -4.19 12.34
CA ARG A 224 7.00 -5.19 11.45
C ARG A 224 7.21 -4.63 10.05
N MET A 225 8.43 -4.78 9.54
CA MET A 225 8.77 -4.56 8.13
C MET A 225 8.82 -5.90 7.38
N SER A 226 8.36 -5.90 6.14
CA SER A 226 8.47 -7.03 5.22
C SER A 226 9.29 -6.62 3.99
N PRO A 227 10.36 -7.33 3.63
CA PRO A 227 11.11 -7.06 2.39
C PRO A 227 10.42 -7.63 1.14
N LEU A 228 9.53 -8.62 1.30
CA LEU A 228 8.85 -9.30 0.21
C LEU A 228 7.32 -9.20 0.34
N PRO A 229 6.58 -9.26 -0.79
CA PRO A 229 7.09 -9.33 -2.16
C PRO A 229 7.64 -7.98 -2.66
N HIS A 230 7.24 -6.88 -2.04
CA HIS A 230 7.91 -5.58 -2.11
C HIS A 230 8.17 -5.10 -0.68
N PRO A 231 9.16 -4.22 -0.45
CA PRO A 231 9.38 -3.62 0.86
C PRO A 231 8.16 -2.84 1.35
N HIS A 232 7.55 -3.25 2.45
CA HIS A 232 6.40 -2.58 3.06
C HIS A 232 6.37 -2.72 4.58
N THR A 233 5.62 -1.85 5.24
CA THR A 233 5.25 -2.03 6.65
C THR A 233 3.91 -2.74 6.72
N SER A 234 3.81 -3.83 7.49
CA SER A 234 2.54 -4.58 7.60
C SER A 234 1.43 -3.69 8.14
N GLY A 235 0.32 -3.60 7.38
CA GLY A 235 -0.82 -2.75 7.72
C GLY A 235 -0.52 -1.25 7.76
N ASN A 236 0.54 -0.80 7.09
CA ASN A 236 0.83 0.60 6.80
C ASN A 236 0.75 1.56 8.01
N MET A 237 1.32 1.20 9.16
CA MET A 237 1.50 2.13 10.28
C MET A 237 2.97 2.17 10.70
N TRP A 238 3.58 3.35 10.69
CA TRP A 238 5.02 3.51 10.91
C TRP A 238 5.37 4.89 11.47
N VAL A 239 6.57 4.98 12.02
CA VAL A 239 7.25 6.22 12.42
C VAL A 239 8.43 6.44 11.49
N ALA A 240 8.68 7.67 11.02
CA ALA A 240 9.86 7.97 10.21
C ALA A 240 10.45 9.34 10.54
N LYS A 241 11.71 9.53 10.17
CA LYS A 241 12.39 10.84 10.24
C LYS A 241 12.07 11.66 9.00
N CYS A 242 11.74 12.93 9.17
CA CYS A 242 11.45 13.81 8.03
C CYS A 242 12.64 13.95 7.06
N GLU A 243 13.87 13.92 7.57
CA GLU A 243 15.08 13.89 6.74
C GLU A 243 15.08 12.74 5.71
N TYR A 244 14.49 11.60 6.05
CA TYR A 244 14.31 10.49 5.12
C TYR A 244 13.09 10.70 4.22
N ILE A 245 11.93 11.05 4.78
CA ILE A 245 10.69 11.23 4.02
C ILE A 245 10.85 12.23 2.86
N LYS A 246 11.61 13.32 3.05
CA LYS A 246 11.81 14.32 1.99
C LYS A 246 12.58 13.80 0.77
N LYS A 247 13.19 12.61 0.85
CA LYS A 247 13.85 11.93 -0.27
C LYS A 247 12.87 11.10 -1.11
N LEU A 248 11.67 10.83 -0.61
CA LEU A 248 10.65 10.04 -1.30
C LEU A 248 9.93 10.86 -2.37
N ILE A 249 9.49 10.18 -3.43
CA ILE A 249 8.58 10.74 -4.42
C ILE A 249 7.29 11.20 -3.72
N ASN A 250 6.67 12.27 -4.19
CA ASN A 250 5.36 12.68 -3.68
C ASN A 250 4.36 11.51 -3.77
N PRO A 251 3.66 11.14 -2.69
CA PRO A 251 2.83 9.93 -2.65
C PRO A 251 1.67 9.95 -3.65
N LEU A 252 1.14 11.12 -4.04
CA LEU A 252 0.11 11.24 -5.09
C LEU A 252 0.63 10.90 -6.49
N LYS A 253 1.95 10.91 -6.69
CA LYS A 253 2.60 10.51 -7.95
C LYS A 253 3.17 9.10 -7.89
N PHE A 254 3.43 8.59 -6.69
CA PHE A 254 4.14 7.34 -6.49
C PHE A 254 3.41 6.13 -7.09
N GLU A 255 2.09 6.04 -6.91
CA GLU A 255 1.28 4.97 -7.51
C GLU A 255 1.42 4.93 -9.03
N ALA A 256 1.24 6.09 -9.68
CA ALA A 256 1.38 6.20 -11.13
C ALA A 256 2.80 5.81 -11.60
N SER A 257 3.84 6.23 -10.87
CA SER A 257 5.22 5.84 -11.17
C SER A 257 5.46 4.33 -11.02
N MET A 258 4.89 3.70 -10.00
CA MET A 258 4.98 2.24 -9.82
C MET A 258 4.21 1.47 -10.91
N ASP A 259 3.06 1.98 -11.35
CA ASP A 259 2.30 1.41 -12.46
C ASP A 259 3.06 1.52 -13.79
N GLU A 260 3.78 2.62 -14.02
CA GLU A 260 4.67 2.78 -15.17
C GLU A 260 5.87 1.83 -15.10
N TYR A 261 6.48 1.69 -13.92
CA TYR A 261 7.55 0.73 -13.68
C TYR A 261 7.11 -0.71 -13.94
N ALA A 262 5.92 -1.10 -13.47
CA ALA A 262 5.35 -2.42 -13.69
C ALA A 262 5.16 -2.73 -15.18
N LYS A 263 4.73 -1.73 -15.98
CA LYS A 263 4.64 -1.83 -17.45
C LYS A 263 6.02 -1.95 -18.08
N PHE A 264 6.99 -1.16 -17.63
CA PHE A 264 8.37 -1.21 -18.12
C PHE A 264 9.00 -2.59 -17.93
N MET A 265 8.80 -3.21 -16.76
CA MET A 265 9.27 -4.56 -16.46
C MET A 265 8.46 -5.67 -17.14
N ASN A 266 7.39 -5.31 -17.88
CA ASN A 266 6.47 -6.24 -18.53
C ASN A 266 5.91 -7.28 -17.53
N PHE A 267 5.58 -6.85 -16.31
CA PHE A 267 4.87 -7.69 -15.36
C PHE A 267 3.48 -7.97 -15.91
N LYS A 268 3.09 -9.25 -15.97
CA LYS A 268 1.81 -9.68 -16.56
C LYS A 268 0.59 -9.11 -15.83
N TRP A 269 0.78 -8.69 -14.58
CA TRP A 269 -0.25 -8.22 -13.65
C TRP A 269 -0.07 -6.72 -13.44
N LEU A 270 -0.78 -5.91 -14.24
CA LEU A 270 -0.54 -4.46 -14.36
C LEU A 270 -1.43 -3.60 -13.46
N LYS A 271 -2.35 -4.18 -12.68
CA LYS A 271 -3.27 -3.39 -11.84
C LYS A 271 -3.62 -4.13 -10.55
N ASP A 272 -3.41 -3.44 -9.43
CA ASP A 272 -3.73 -3.91 -8.07
C ASP A 272 -3.05 -5.23 -7.67
N ASP A 273 -1.81 -5.45 -8.12
CA ASP A 273 -1.04 -6.61 -7.69
C ASP A 273 -0.31 -6.32 -6.38
N GLY A 274 -0.57 -7.14 -5.37
CA GLY A 274 0.15 -7.09 -4.09
C GLY A 274 1.63 -7.45 -4.22
N CYS A 275 2.07 -7.95 -5.37
CA CYS A 275 3.43 -8.42 -5.56
C CYS A 275 4.44 -7.30 -5.84
N ASN A 276 4.10 -6.31 -6.67
CA ASN A 276 5.03 -5.25 -7.07
C ASN A 276 4.89 -3.94 -6.27
N GLY A 277 3.86 -3.80 -5.44
CA GLY A 277 3.62 -2.57 -4.68
C GLY A 277 3.05 -1.45 -5.55
N SER A 278 2.31 -1.78 -6.62
CA SER A 278 1.61 -0.82 -7.47
C SER A 278 0.09 -0.80 -7.19
N GLY A 279 -0.65 0.09 -7.86
CA GLY A 279 -2.08 0.32 -7.60
C GLY A 279 -2.38 0.53 -6.12
N ARG A 280 -3.41 -0.16 -5.60
CA ARG A 280 -3.84 -0.04 -4.19
C ARG A 280 -2.77 -0.34 -3.13
N TYR A 281 -1.65 -0.98 -3.49
CA TYR A 281 -0.56 -1.31 -2.57
C TYR A 281 0.58 -0.27 -2.57
N ALA A 282 0.51 0.73 -3.45
CA ALA A 282 1.53 1.78 -3.55
C ALA A 282 1.72 2.53 -2.23
N ALA A 283 0.64 2.81 -1.50
CA ALA A 283 0.70 3.46 -0.18
C ALA A 283 1.46 2.62 0.86
N GLU A 284 1.38 1.28 0.81
CA GLU A 284 2.10 0.38 1.72
C GLU A 284 3.60 0.30 1.38
N HIS A 285 3.91 0.39 0.08
CA HIS A 285 5.28 0.32 -0.44
C HIS A 285 6.05 1.65 -0.28
N TRP A 286 5.35 2.78 -0.39
CA TRP A 286 5.91 4.13 -0.51
C TRP A 286 7.03 4.44 0.48
N VAL A 287 6.82 4.18 1.77
CA VAL A 287 7.80 4.53 2.82
C VAL A 287 9.12 3.76 2.72
N HIS A 288 9.17 2.64 2.01
CA HIS A 288 10.40 1.85 1.83
C HIS A 288 10.96 1.90 0.40
N SER A 289 10.46 2.81 -0.43
CA SER A 289 10.76 2.85 -1.86
C SER A 289 12.11 3.46 -2.22
N HIS A 290 12.83 4.12 -1.29
CA HIS A 290 14.11 4.77 -1.58
C HIS A 290 15.31 3.95 -1.04
N PRO A 291 16.45 3.84 -1.77
CA PRO A 291 17.59 2.99 -1.37
C PRO A 291 18.29 3.40 -0.07
N SER A 292 18.14 4.66 0.35
CA SER A 292 18.64 5.15 1.65
C SER A 292 17.79 4.74 2.87
N VAL A 293 16.73 3.94 2.70
CA VAL A 293 15.93 3.44 3.82
C VAL A 293 16.77 2.50 4.71
N ASN A 294 16.68 2.72 6.02
CA ASN A 294 17.26 1.87 7.06
C ASN A 294 16.12 1.51 8.02
N PRO A 295 15.32 0.49 7.69
CA PRO A 295 14.14 0.15 8.46
C PRO A 295 14.55 -0.58 9.74
N CYS A 296 13.80 -0.31 10.78
CA CYS A 296 13.79 -1.07 12.02
C CYS A 296 12.36 -1.44 12.34
N ASP A 297 12.19 -2.54 13.06
CA ASP A 297 10.88 -2.95 13.52
C ASP A 297 10.95 -3.53 14.94
N LEU A 298 9.81 -3.91 15.51
CA LEU A 298 9.71 -4.31 16.92
C LEU A 298 9.42 -5.80 17.12
N SER A 299 8.81 -6.46 16.12
CA SER A 299 8.33 -7.84 16.23
C SER A 299 9.43 -8.82 16.62
N THR A 300 9.24 -9.54 17.73
CA THR A 300 10.04 -10.73 18.05
C THR A 300 9.35 -12.04 17.65
N SER A 301 8.09 -11.95 17.20
CA SER A 301 7.27 -13.08 16.76
C SER A 301 7.60 -13.54 15.35
N ASP A 302 7.26 -14.80 15.04
CA ASP A 302 7.36 -15.41 13.70
C ASP A 302 6.37 -14.83 12.68
N TYR A 303 5.80 -13.65 12.96
CA TYR A 303 4.91 -12.92 12.08
C TYR A 303 5.63 -12.44 10.81
N VAL A 304 5.65 -13.29 9.77
CA VAL A 304 6.33 -13.01 8.49
C VAL A 304 5.39 -12.91 7.30
N TRP A 305 4.11 -13.26 7.44
CA TRP A 305 3.14 -13.16 6.34
C TRP A 305 1.70 -12.96 6.81
N ASN A 306 0.97 -12.08 6.11
CA ASN A 306 -0.48 -11.91 6.26
C ASN A 306 -0.95 -11.67 7.71
N TYR A 307 -1.56 -12.68 8.35
CA TYR A 307 -1.95 -12.69 9.77
C TYR A 307 -1.29 -13.86 10.52
N ASP A 308 -0.41 -14.61 9.87
CA ASP A 308 0.15 -15.87 10.39
C ASP A 308 1.24 -15.56 11.41
N GLY A 309 1.10 -16.06 12.64
CA GLY A 309 2.05 -15.78 13.71
C GLY A 309 1.87 -14.41 14.35
N LEU A 310 0.76 -13.72 14.11
CA LEU A 310 0.47 -12.46 14.80
C LEU A 310 0.53 -12.63 16.33
N PRO A 311 1.24 -11.73 17.04
CA PRO A 311 1.27 -11.72 18.49
C PRO A 311 -0.11 -11.72 19.10
N ARG A 312 -0.38 -12.70 19.97
CA ARG A 312 -1.68 -12.80 20.66
C ARG A 312 -1.67 -12.06 21.98
N ASN A 313 -0.52 -12.03 22.63
CA ASN A 313 -0.40 -11.47 23.96
C ASN A 313 0.22 -10.08 23.92
N GLU A 314 -0.30 -9.19 24.77
CA GLU A 314 0.22 -7.82 24.85
C GLU A 314 1.65 -7.77 25.41
N SER A 315 2.06 -8.80 26.15
CA SER A 315 3.38 -8.97 26.75
C SER A 315 4.45 -9.51 25.79
N GLU A 316 4.10 -9.88 24.55
CA GLU A 316 5.10 -10.29 23.57
C GLU A 316 6.04 -9.11 23.29
N MET A 317 7.33 -9.32 23.58
CA MET A 317 8.31 -8.24 23.73
C MET A 317 8.53 -7.51 22.40
N MET A 318 8.31 -6.19 22.43
CA MET A 318 8.71 -5.26 21.39
C MET A 318 10.17 -4.91 21.63
N LEU A 319 11.07 -5.41 20.78
CA LEU A 319 12.50 -5.11 20.89
C LEU A 319 12.96 -4.53 19.56
N LEU A 320 13.26 -3.24 19.52
CA LEU A 320 13.70 -2.57 18.31
C LEU A 320 15.00 -3.17 17.77
N LYS A 321 14.98 -3.61 16.51
CA LYS A 321 16.15 -4.09 15.79
C LYS A 321 16.10 -3.66 14.32
N PRO A 322 17.25 -3.60 13.64
CA PRO A 322 17.29 -3.48 12.19
C PRO A 322 16.45 -4.55 11.50
N ALA A 323 15.70 -4.14 10.48
CA ALA A 323 14.93 -5.00 9.61
C ALA A 323 15.60 -5.09 8.22
N PRO A 324 15.37 -6.15 7.43
CA PRO A 324 14.59 -7.36 7.76
C PRO A 324 15.23 -8.19 8.89
N ARG A 325 14.40 -8.81 9.73
CA ARG A 325 14.86 -9.60 10.90
C ARG A 325 15.35 -10.97 10.55
N TYR A 326 14.64 -11.59 9.62
CA TYR A 326 14.85 -12.97 9.25
C TYR A 326 15.60 -13.04 7.94
N GLU A 327 16.21 -14.20 7.69
CA GLU A 327 16.77 -14.49 6.38
C GLU A 327 15.64 -14.59 5.35
N ARG A 328 15.99 -14.40 4.07
CA ARG A 328 15.03 -14.29 2.97
C ARG A 328 14.02 -15.43 2.94
N GLU A 329 14.47 -16.65 3.20
CA GLU A 329 13.67 -17.88 3.13
C GLU A 329 12.46 -17.84 4.09
N ALA A 330 12.57 -17.14 5.22
CA ALA A 330 11.44 -16.94 6.13
C ALA A 330 10.32 -16.07 5.53
N TYR A 331 10.67 -15.20 4.58
CA TYR A 331 9.73 -14.36 3.85
C TYR A 331 9.29 -14.96 2.50
N VAL A 332 9.81 -16.12 2.09
CA VAL A 332 9.38 -16.78 0.85
C VAL A 332 8.24 -17.74 1.14
N LYS A 333 7.04 -17.44 0.63
CA LYS A 333 5.90 -18.37 0.66
C LYS A 333 5.79 -19.14 -0.66
N LYS A 334 6.07 -20.45 -0.59
CA LYS A 334 6.06 -21.37 -1.75
C LYS A 334 4.70 -21.48 -2.43
N ASP A 335 3.62 -21.18 -1.71
CA ASP A 335 2.23 -21.28 -2.15
C ASP A 335 1.68 -19.99 -2.77
N ARG A 336 2.44 -18.88 -2.77
CA ARG A 336 1.96 -17.60 -3.31
C ARG A 336 2.58 -17.22 -4.66
N VAL A 337 1.68 -16.80 -5.55
CA VAL A 337 1.86 -16.54 -6.99
C VAL A 337 2.35 -15.11 -7.23
N CYS A 338 3.53 -14.76 -6.70
CA CYS A 338 4.19 -13.53 -7.17
C CYS A 338 5.09 -13.77 -8.38
N GLU A 339 5.09 -14.97 -8.98
CA GLU A 339 5.84 -15.33 -10.20
C GLU A 339 7.31 -14.84 -10.25
N GLY A 340 7.96 -14.67 -9.10
CA GLY A 340 9.33 -14.14 -9.01
C GLY A 340 9.46 -12.61 -8.98
N VAL A 341 8.35 -11.85 -9.01
CA VAL A 341 8.31 -10.39 -8.82
C VAL A 341 8.75 -10.02 -7.41
N GLY A 342 9.76 -9.16 -7.33
CA GLY A 342 10.38 -8.68 -6.09
C GLY A 342 11.35 -9.65 -5.43
N PHE A 343 11.50 -10.88 -5.95
CA PHE A 343 12.39 -11.88 -5.37
C PHE A 343 13.85 -11.69 -5.74
N ASN A 344 14.17 -10.81 -6.69
CA ASN A 344 15.52 -10.59 -7.16
C ASN A 344 16.01 -9.16 -6.84
N VAL A 345 17.27 -9.04 -6.39
CA VAL A 345 17.95 -7.78 -6.15
C VAL A 345 17.99 -6.91 -7.40
N GLU A 346 18.20 -7.47 -8.60
CA GLU A 346 18.23 -6.67 -9.83
C GLU A 346 16.91 -5.96 -10.11
N GLN A 347 15.77 -6.54 -9.71
CA GLN A 347 14.48 -5.87 -9.84
C GLN A 347 14.39 -4.67 -8.88
N ARG A 348 14.88 -4.79 -7.64
CA ARG A 348 14.92 -3.65 -6.71
C ARG A 348 15.86 -2.56 -7.20
N LEU A 349 17.04 -2.91 -7.71
CA LEU A 349 17.98 -1.95 -8.29
C LEU A 349 17.37 -1.25 -9.51
N SER A 350 16.68 -2.00 -10.38
CA SER A 350 15.97 -1.43 -11.53
C SER A 350 14.83 -0.50 -11.12
N GLU A 351 14.10 -0.83 -10.05
CA GLU A 351 13.05 0.02 -9.50
C GLU A 351 13.62 1.35 -8.98
N TYR A 352 14.71 1.31 -8.21
CA TYR A 352 15.37 2.54 -7.73
C TYR A 352 15.90 3.40 -8.88
N GLY A 353 16.53 2.77 -9.88
CA GLY A 353 16.99 3.47 -11.07
C GLY A 353 15.83 4.11 -11.86
N PHE A 354 14.68 3.44 -11.93
CA PHE A 354 13.48 3.97 -12.59
C PHE A 354 12.86 5.13 -11.82
N LEU A 355 12.66 4.98 -10.51
CA LEU A 355 11.94 5.93 -9.67
C LEU A 355 12.76 7.18 -9.35
N TYR A 356 14.04 7.01 -9.02
CA TYR A 356 14.88 8.06 -8.46
C TYR A 356 15.97 8.54 -9.41
N ASN A 357 16.10 7.91 -10.59
CA ASN A 357 17.25 8.10 -11.48
C ASN A 357 18.60 7.91 -10.73
N ASP A 358 18.57 7.10 -9.66
CA ASP A 358 19.71 6.82 -8.80
C ASP A 358 20.31 5.49 -9.22
N THR A 359 21.53 5.54 -9.74
CA THR A 359 22.28 4.34 -10.13
C THR A 359 23.18 3.83 -9.00
N VAL A 360 23.29 4.58 -7.89
CA VAL A 360 24.23 4.30 -6.81
C VAL A 360 23.47 4.00 -5.52
N VAL A 361 23.12 2.72 -5.35
CA VAL A 361 22.57 2.24 -4.08
C VAL A 361 23.69 2.22 -3.02
N PRO A 362 23.50 2.83 -1.84
CA PRO A 362 24.52 2.87 -0.79
C PRO A 362 25.00 1.47 -0.40
N SER A 363 26.29 1.33 -0.09
CA SER A 363 26.84 0.06 0.41
C SER A 363 26.24 -0.38 1.75
N THR A 364 25.63 0.55 2.49
CA THR A 364 24.90 0.29 3.73
C THR A 364 23.46 -0.17 3.53
N TRP A 365 22.97 -0.25 2.29
CA TRP A 365 21.60 -0.68 2.02
C TRP A 365 21.39 -2.13 2.51
N TRP A 366 20.34 -2.32 3.32
CA TRP A 366 20.00 -3.61 3.93
C TRP A 366 19.79 -4.73 2.89
N GLY A 367 19.36 -4.37 1.67
CA GLY A 367 19.10 -5.31 0.60
C GLY A 367 20.34 -6.11 0.18
N TRP A 368 21.54 -5.53 0.25
CA TRP A 368 22.77 -6.27 -0.08
C TRP A 368 22.93 -7.51 0.77
N ARG A 369 22.65 -7.42 2.08
CA ARG A 369 22.68 -8.59 2.96
C ARG A 369 21.52 -9.55 2.64
N PHE A 370 20.31 -9.01 2.52
CA PHE A 370 19.09 -9.79 2.38
C PHE A 370 19.09 -10.70 1.13
N TRP A 371 19.58 -10.20 -0.02
CA TRP A 371 19.64 -10.99 -1.25
C TRP A 371 20.94 -11.79 -1.42
N ASN A 372 22.07 -11.35 -0.85
CA ASN A 372 23.32 -12.12 -0.96
C ASN A 372 23.34 -13.37 -0.08
N ALA A 373 22.67 -13.37 1.07
CA ALA A 373 22.65 -14.52 1.99
C ALA A 373 22.15 -15.82 1.30
N SER A 374 21.21 -15.73 0.36
CA SER A 374 20.67 -16.89 -0.36
C SER A 374 21.65 -17.53 -1.36
N SER A 375 22.70 -16.82 -1.80
CA SER A 375 23.70 -17.37 -2.71
C SER A 375 24.57 -18.46 -2.05
N GLN A 376 24.64 -18.48 -0.71
CA GLN A 376 25.38 -19.50 0.03
C GLN A 376 24.58 -20.78 0.29
N ILE A 377 23.24 -20.72 0.27
CA ILE A 377 22.39 -21.90 0.56
C ILE A 377 22.29 -22.82 -0.67
N ASN A 378 22.29 -22.26 -1.88
CA ASN A 378 22.20 -23.07 -3.12
C ASN A 378 23.47 -23.84 -3.48
N TYR A 379 24.61 -23.61 -2.81
CA TYR A 379 25.81 -24.41 -3.04
C TYR A 379 25.79 -25.77 -2.30
N ASN A 380 24.94 -25.92 -1.28
CA ASN A 380 24.86 -27.15 -0.49
C ASN A 380 23.61 -28.01 -0.79
N TYR A 381 22.59 -27.49 -1.47
CA TYR A 381 21.37 -28.26 -1.76
C TYR A 381 21.46 -29.15 -3.00
N ASN A 382 22.44 -28.92 -3.89
CA ASN A 382 22.64 -29.74 -5.11
C ASN A 382 23.72 -30.83 -4.98
N ASN A 383 24.30 -31.03 -3.79
CA ASN A 383 25.34 -32.05 -3.55
C ASN A 383 24.94 -33.11 -2.50
N GLY A 384 23.68 -33.17 -2.08
CA GLY A 384 23.20 -34.13 -1.07
C GLY A 384 22.03 -34.98 -1.57
N ASN A 385 22.29 -36.27 -1.72
CA ASN A 385 21.33 -37.38 -1.79
C ASN A 385 20.55 -37.58 -3.10
N HIS A 386 21.28 -38.15 -4.06
CA HIS A 386 20.75 -39.20 -4.92
C HIS A 386 21.23 -40.55 -4.36
N ASP A 387 20.83 -40.89 -3.13
CA ASP A 387 21.02 -42.23 -2.58
C ASP A 387 19.66 -42.90 -2.39
N ASN A 388 19.65 -44.16 -2.83
CA ASN A 388 18.50 -45.02 -3.02
C ASN A 388 17.87 -45.40 -1.68
N ASP A 389 16.56 -45.24 -1.56
CA ASP A 389 15.74 -46.06 -0.66
C ASP A 389 14.57 -46.67 -1.44
N ASN A 390 14.89 -47.80 -2.08
CA ASN A 390 13.94 -48.88 -2.28
C ASN A 390 13.93 -49.68 -0.98
N ASP A 391 12.90 -49.52 -0.15
CA ASP A 391 12.59 -50.54 0.86
C ASP A 391 11.08 -50.66 1.10
N ASN A 392 10.56 -51.73 0.50
CA ASN A 392 9.65 -52.73 1.07
C ASN A 392 8.39 -52.28 1.85
N ASN A 393 7.27 -52.41 1.14
CA ASN A 393 5.95 -52.66 1.71
C ASN A 393 5.86 -54.09 2.30
N GLU A 394 5.74 -54.21 3.62
CA GLU A 394 5.03 -55.30 4.30
C GLU A 394 4.36 -54.76 5.58
N ARG A 395 3.06 -54.48 5.51
CA ARG A 395 1.99 -54.97 6.41
C ARG A 395 0.63 -54.39 6.08
#